data_AF-A0A7V9SNP9-F1
#
_entry.id   AF-A0A7V9SNP9-F1
#
_cell.length_a   1.000
_cell.length_b   1.000
_cell.length_c   1.000
_cell.angle_alpha   90.00
_cell.angle_beta   90.00
_cell.angle_gamma   90.00
#
_symmetry.space_group_name_H-M   'P 1'
#
loop_
_entity.id
_entity.type
_entity.pdbx_description
1 polymer ?
#
loop_
_entity_poly.entity_id
_entity_poly.type
_entity_poly.pdbx_seq_one_letter_code
_entity_poly.pdbx_strand_id
1 'polypeptide(L)'
;MTEELLGALADGLLPEFVTPIVAFLAHEDCPVSGEVYSVGGGHVSRVFLGVTPGYTNKEMTVEDIRENFETIRSESGYEVPGNLNEEMMLTLKALS
;
A
#
# COMPACT_ATOMS: atom_id res chain seq x y z
N MET A 1 13.99 -11.92 23.22
CA MET A 1 13.69 -12.03 21.77
C MET A 1 13.57 -10.67 21.09
N THR A 2 12.65 -9.77 21.47
CA THR A 2 12.58 -8.41 20.90
C THR A 2 13.62 -7.46 21.48
N GLU A 3 13.85 -7.51 22.80
CA GLU A 3 14.86 -6.69 23.48
C GLU A 3 16.31 -7.01 23.01
N GLU A 4 16.63 -8.29 22.83
CA GLU A 4 17.92 -8.74 22.26
C GLU A 4 18.12 -8.32 20.80
N LEU A 5 17.04 -8.16 20.03
CA LEU A 5 17.11 -7.82 18.60
C LEU A 5 17.29 -6.31 18.37
N LEU A 6 16.78 -5.48 19.28
CA LEU A 6 16.65 -4.03 19.07
C LEU A 6 17.68 -3.21 19.87
N GLY A 7 18.30 -3.76 20.91
CA GLY A 7 19.36 -3.08 21.67
C GLY A 7 18.97 -1.67 22.11
N ALA A 8 19.79 -0.67 21.78
CA ALA A 8 19.54 0.74 22.14
C ALA A 8 18.30 1.36 21.46
N LEU A 9 17.70 0.73 20.45
CA LEU A 9 16.43 1.18 19.85
C LEU A 9 15.20 0.81 20.70
N ALA A 10 15.33 -0.07 21.69
CA ALA A 10 14.20 -0.53 22.51
C ALA A 10 13.50 0.64 23.25
N ASP A 11 14.27 1.59 23.79
CA ASP A 11 13.73 2.78 24.46
C ASP A 11 12.95 3.70 23.52
N GLY A 12 13.22 3.61 22.21
CA GLY A 12 12.51 4.34 21.17
C GLY A 12 11.32 3.59 20.59
N LEU A 13 11.01 2.37 21.04
CA LEU A 13 9.95 1.50 20.51
C LEU A 13 8.93 1.10 21.57
N LEU A 14 8.69 2.02 22.51
CA LEU A 14 7.74 1.79 23.60
C LEU A 14 6.28 1.81 23.09
N PRO A 15 5.37 1.04 23.72
CA PRO A 15 3.96 0.97 23.31
C PRO A 15 3.23 2.32 23.31
N GLU A 16 3.63 3.25 24.17
CA GLU A 16 3.03 4.58 24.29
C GLU A 16 3.19 5.40 23.00
N PHE A 17 4.15 5.04 22.15
CA PHE A 17 4.32 5.65 20.84
C PHE A 17 3.39 5.09 19.76
N VAL A 18 2.66 4.01 20.05
CA VAL A 18 1.67 3.37 19.16
C VAL A 18 0.24 3.57 19.67
N THR A 19 0.03 3.63 20.99
CA THR A 19 -1.31 3.79 21.58
C THR A 19 -2.16 4.94 21.01
N PRO A 20 -1.61 6.15 20.72
CA PRO A 20 -2.42 7.26 20.23
C PRO A 20 -3.12 7.00 18.89
N ILE A 21 -2.43 6.38 17.92
CA ILE A 21 -3.06 6.08 16.62
C ILE A 21 -4.11 4.98 16.75
N VAL A 22 -3.92 4.00 17.64
CA VAL A 22 -4.95 2.99 17.94
C VAL A 22 -6.18 3.65 18.56
N ALA A 23 -5.99 4.55 19.52
CA ALA A 23 -7.10 5.28 20.14
C ALA A 23 -7.86 6.13 19.12
N PHE A 24 -7.16 6.82 18.20
CA PHE A 24 -7.80 7.62 17.16
C PHE A 24 -8.55 6.76 16.13
N LEU A 25 -7.98 5.63 15.68
CA LEU A 25 -8.65 4.73 14.73
C LEU A 25 -9.92 4.08 15.31
N ALA A 26 -10.06 4.04 16.64
CA ALA A 26 -11.25 3.56 17.34
C ALA A 26 -12.22 4.68 17.76
N HIS A 27 -11.89 5.95 17.51
CA HIS A 27 -12.72 7.10 17.87
C HIS A 27 -13.87 7.31 16.88
N GLU A 28 -14.98 7.89 17.33
CA GLU A 28 -16.16 8.17 16.48
C GLU A 28 -15.87 9.17 15.35
N ASP A 29 -14.93 10.09 15.58
CA ASP A 29 -14.47 11.07 14.59
C ASP A 29 -13.48 10.48 13.56
N CYS A 30 -13.14 9.20 13.62
CA CYS A 30 -12.22 8.58 12.65
C CYS A 30 -12.85 8.62 11.24
N PRO A 31 -12.25 9.32 10.26
CA PRO A 31 -12.89 9.55 8.97
C PRO A 31 -12.72 8.39 7.97
N VAL A 32 -11.97 7.35 8.34
CA VAL A 32 -11.54 6.27 7.43
C VAL A 32 -11.87 4.90 8.00
N SER A 33 -12.01 3.92 7.11
CA SER A 33 -12.22 2.51 7.45
C SER A 33 -11.54 1.61 6.42
N GLY A 34 -11.15 0.40 6.84
CA GLY A 34 -10.52 -0.60 5.96
C GLY A 34 -9.08 -0.31 5.54
N GLU A 35 -8.43 0.71 6.13
CA GLU A 35 -7.04 1.05 5.86
C GLU A 35 -6.05 0.27 6.74
N VAL A 36 -4.81 0.17 6.29
CA VAL A 36 -3.71 -0.50 6.99
C VAL A 36 -2.63 0.52 7.32
N TYR A 37 -2.04 0.44 8.51
CA TYR A 37 -1.02 1.37 8.98
C TYR A 37 0.24 0.65 9.47
N SER A 38 1.41 1.16 9.09
CA SER A 38 2.71 0.79 9.66
C SER A 38 3.07 1.82 10.74
N VAL A 39 3.35 1.33 11.95
CA VAL A 39 3.48 2.14 13.16
C VAL A 39 4.65 1.66 14.02
N GLY A 40 5.41 2.59 14.60
CA GLY A 40 6.51 2.26 15.50
C GLY A 40 7.34 3.48 15.90
N GLY A 41 7.71 3.56 17.17
CA GLY A 41 8.59 4.62 17.70
C GLY A 41 8.14 6.06 17.41
N GLY A 42 6.82 6.26 17.34
CA GLY A 42 6.20 7.56 17.10
C GLY A 42 5.99 7.86 15.61
N HIS A 43 6.45 6.98 14.73
CA HIS A 43 6.15 7.03 13.30
C HIS A 43 4.80 6.36 13.01
N VAL A 44 4.01 6.99 12.15
CA VAL A 44 2.75 6.45 11.62
C VAL A 44 2.72 6.70 10.11
N SER A 45 2.45 5.65 9.34
CA SER A 45 2.31 5.71 7.90
C SER A 45 1.16 4.81 7.44
N ARG A 46 0.46 5.20 6.37
CA ARG A 46 -0.55 4.35 5.73
C ARG A 46 0.15 3.39 4.76
N VAL A 47 -0.20 2.11 4.85
CA VAL A 47 0.10 1.09 3.85
C VAL A 47 -1.09 1.01 2.90
N PHE A 48 -0.82 1.03 1.61
CA PHE A 48 -1.86 1.01 0.56
C PHE A 48 -1.46 0.06 -0.58
N LEU A 49 -2.46 -0.31 -1.38
CA LEU A 49 -2.28 -1.08 -2.60
C LEU A 49 -2.52 -0.16 -3.80
N GLY A 50 -1.56 -0.10 -4.71
CA GLY A 50 -1.66 0.65 -5.97
C GLY A 50 -1.77 -0.28 -7.17
N VAL A 51 -2.35 0.23 -8.25
CA VAL A 51 -2.41 -0.42 -9.56
C VAL A 51 -1.55 0.38 -10.52
N THR A 52 -0.60 -0.27 -11.19
CA THR A 52 0.28 0.38 -12.18
C THR A 52 -0.51 0.71 -13.46
N PRO A 53 -0.04 1.64 -14.31
CA PRO A 53 -0.63 1.84 -15.63
C PRO A 53 -0.65 0.58 -16.51
N GLY A 54 0.28 -0.35 -16.25
CA GLY A 54 0.35 -1.65 -16.90
C GLY A 54 0.78 -1.57 -18.36
N TYR A 55 0.47 -2.64 -19.10
CA TYR A 55 0.75 -2.78 -20.52
C TYR A 55 -0.44 -3.49 -21.18
N THR A 56 -0.83 -3.01 -22.36
CA THR A 56 -2.00 -3.53 -23.07
C THR A 56 -1.60 -3.96 -24.47
N ASN A 57 -1.85 -5.23 -24.78
CA ASN A 57 -1.69 -5.80 -26.10
C ASN A 57 -2.83 -6.82 -26.35
N LYS A 58 -3.52 -6.71 -27.49
CA LYS A 58 -4.62 -7.63 -27.85
C LYS A 58 -4.13 -8.99 -28.34
N GLU A 59 -2.87 -9.08 -28.76
CA GLU A 59 -2.22 -10.31 -29.22
C GLU A 59 -1.23 -10.83 -28.17
N MET A 60 -1.56 -10.67 -26.88
CA MET A 60 -0.68 -10.99 -25.76
C MET A 60 -0.28 -12.47 -25.75
N THR A 61 1.03 -12.71 -25.58
CA THR A 61 1.62 -14.03 -25.39
C THR A 61 2.46 -14.07 -24.11
N VAL A 62 2.94 -15.24 -23.71
CA VAL A 62 3.85 -15.36 -22.57
C VAL A 62 5.18 -14.64 -22.85
N GLU A 63 5.66 -14.71 -24.10
CA GLU A 63 6.86 -14.02 -24.54
C GLU A 63 6.69 -12.49 -24.49
N ASP A 64 5.55 -11.96 -24.95
CA ASP A 64 5.22 -10.53 -24.88
C ASP A 64 5.15 -10.02 -23.43
N ILE A 65 4.57 -10.80 -22.51
CA ILE A 65 4.57 -10.50 -21.07
C ILE A 65 6.00 -10.45 -20.52
N ARG A 66 6.83 -11.45 -20.86
CA ARG A 66 8.23 -11.51 -20.40
C ARG A 66 9.02 -10.30 -20.90
N GLU A 67 8.84 -9.91 -22.15
CA GLU A 67 9.53 -8.79 -22.78
C GLU A 67 9.10 -7.44 -22.20
N ASN A 68 7.83 -7.31 -21.79
CA ASN A 68 7.26 -6.08 -21.24
C ASN A 68 7.11 -6.08 -19.71
N PHE A 69 7.72 -7.03 -19.00
CA PHE A 69 7.50 -7.22 -17.57
C PHE A 69 7.90 -6.00 -16.72
N GLU A 70 8.97 -5.31 -17.10
CA GLU A 70 9.38 -4.05 -16.44
C GLU A 70 8.35 -2.94 -16.63
N THR A 71 7.74 -2.83 -17.81
CA THR A 71 6.65 -1.87 -18.08
C THR A 71 5.43 -2.19 -17.22
N ILE A 72 5.03 -3.47 -17.15
CA ILE A 72 3.90 -3.93 -16.32
C ILE A 72 4.12 -3.57 -14.85
N ARG A 73 5.36 -3.73 -14.36
CA ARG A 73 5.73 -3.50 -12.95
C ARG A 73 6.10 -2.06 -12.63
N SER A 74 6.17 -1.18 -13.62
CA SER A 74 6.55 0.21 -13.39
C SER A 74 5.50 0.89 -12.50
N GLU A 75 5.91 1.25 -11.29
CA GLU A 75 5.07 1.97 -10.34
C GLU A 75 4.88 3.44 -10.73
N SER A 76 5.60 3.94 -11.73
CA SER A 76 5.45 5.32 -12.18
C SER A 76 4.03 5.58 -12.69
N GLY A 77 3.29 6.44 -11.99
CA GLY A 77 1.92 6.78 -12.33
C GLY A 77 0.87 5.79 -11.81
N TYR A 78 1.19 4.99 -10.79
CA TYR A 78 0.20 4.13 -10.13
C TYR A 78 -1.00 4.96 -9.63
N GLU A 79 -2.16 4.31 -9.57
CA GLU A 79 -3.37 4.85 -8.96
C GLU A 79 -3.76 3.96 -7.77
N VAL A 80 -4.42 4.51 -6.73
CA VAL A 80 -4.82 3.78 -5.52
C VAL A 80 -6.34 3.66 -5.48
N PRO A 81 -6.93 2.58 -6.03
CA PRO A 81 -8.38 2.41 -6.02
C PRO A 81 -8.87 2.07 -4.60
N GLY A 82 -9.90 2.77 -4.13
CA GLY A 82 -10.54 2.52 -2.83
C GLY A 82 -11.54 1.36 -2.85
N ASN A 83 -11.93 0.87 -4.03
CA ASN A 83 -12.89 -0.22 -4.21
C ASN A 83 -12.77 -0.84 -5.63
N LEU A 84 -13.51 -1.93 -5.86
CA LEU A 84 -13.52 -2.65 -7.14
C LEU A 84 -14.00 -1.79 -8.32
N ASN A 85 -14.94 -0.87 -8.11
CA ASN A 85 -15.45 -0.04 -9.21
C ASN A 85 -14.38 0.92 -9.71
N GLU A 86 -13.62 1.53 -8.80
CA GLU A 86 -12.49 2.39 -9.15
C GLU A 86 -11.41 1.60 -9.88
N GLU A 87 -11.05 0.41 -9.39
CA GLU A 87 -10.09 -0.48 -10.07
C GLU A 87 -10.56 -0.85 -11.49
N MET A 88 -11.83 -1.24 -11.65
CA MET A 88 -12.40 -1.58 -12.96
C MET A 88 -12.31 -0.40 -13.93
N MET A 89 -12.51 0.84 -13.46
CA MET A 89 -12.37 2.03 -14.31
C MET A 89 -10.92 2.24 -14.78
N LEU A 90 -9.92 1.94 -13.95
CA LEU A 90 -8.50 1.96 -14.36
C LEU A 90 -8.24 0.96 -15.48
N THR A 91 -8.76 -0.25 -15.33
CA THR A 91 -8.65 -1.30 -16.36
C THR A 91 -9.33 -0.87 -17.67
N LEU A 92 -10.54 -0.29 -17.62
CA LEU A 92 -11.22 0.21 -18.82
C LEU A 92 -10.45 1.33 -19.52
N LYS A 93 -9.84 2.25 -18.76
CA LYS A 93 -8.98 3.33 -19.26
C LYS A 93 -7.73 2.79 -19.97
N ALA A 94 -7.16 1.68 -19.49
CA ALA A 94 -6.00 1.05 -20.14
C ALA A 94 -6.38 0.33 -21.46
N LEU A 95 -7.65 -0.08 -21.60
CA LEU A 95 -8.15 -0.81 -22.77
C LEU A 95 -8.71 0.08 -23.89
N SER A 96 -8.96 1.37 -23.61
CA SER A 96 -9.47 2.36 -24.58
C SER A 96 -8.35 2.99 -25.41
#